data_AF-A0A813C5R6-F1
#
_entry.id   AF-A0A813C5R6-F1
#
_cell.length_a   1.000
_cell.length_b   1.000
_cell.length_c   1.000
_cell.angle_alpha   90.00
_cell.angle_beta   90.00
_cell.angle_gamma   90.00
#
_symmetry.space_group_name_H-M   'P 1'
#
loop_
_entity.id
_entity.type
_entity.pdbx_description
1 polymer ?
#
loop_
_entity_poly.entity_id
_entity_poly.type
_entity_poly.pdbx_seq_one_letter_code
_entity_poly.pdbx_strand_id
1 'polypeptide(L)'
;MYEHLHELCIQDWALLQLRYELFLLQDSFKKDVNDPDRVAIPEAHLSFYYSKYFKKQMNLKQFGVTEIADLVKLAKDTVAISEDTKMFSTILDDDLESMDALVKLTEESRKERQRRIDAGDETARLKFVLHNPAPAPVAPAAVAVAAVPAIPGPKGKGKGKKGKW
;
A
#
# COMPACT_ATOMS: atom_id res chain seq x y z
N MET A 1 14.20 8.04 -27.29
CA MET A 1 13.59 7.08 -26.33
C MET A 1 12.61 7.74 -25.36
N TYR A 2 12.73 9.06 -25.07
CA TYR A 2 11.83 9.76 -24.13
C TYR A 2 10.67 10.53 -24.76
N GLU A 3 10.58 10.59 -26.10
CA GLU A 3 9.59 11.42 -26.80
C GLU A 3 8.13 10.96 -26.60
N HIS A 4 7.91 9.73 -26.10
CA HIS A 4 6.57 9.15 -25.93
C HIS A 4 6.10 9.13 -24.47
N LEU A 5 6.87 9.69 -23.53
CA LEU A 5 6.44 9.78 -22.13
C LEU A 5 5.27 10.75 -21.91
N HIS A 6 5.14 11.79 -22.74
CA HIS A 6 4.03 12.74 -22.66
C HIS A 6 2.66 12.12 -22.97
N GLU A 7 2.68 10.96 -23.61
CA GLU A 7 1.52 10.19 -24.00
C GLU A 7 0.97 9.31 -22.85
N LEU A 8 1.74 9.13 -21.77
CA LEU A 8 1.32 8.40 -20.59
C LEU A 8 0.37 9.25 -19.74
N CYS A 9 -0.82 8.73 -19.48
CA CYS A 9 -1.75 9.37 -18.56
C CYS A 9 -1.40 9.01 -17.11
N ILE A 10 -2.03 9.69 -16.14
CA ILE A 10 -1.78 9.44 -14.71
C ILE A 10 -1.98 7.97 -14.30
N GLN A 11 -2.86 7.25 -14.99
CA GLN A 11 -3.14 5.84 -14.72
C GLN A 11 -1.99 4.95 -15.18
N ASP A 12 -1.34 5.28 -16.29
CA ASP A 12 -0.15 4.56 -16.75
C ASP A 12 1.05 4.82 -15.83
N TRP A 13 1.19 6.05 -15.32
CA TRP A 13 2.19 6.37 -14.29
C TRP A 13 1.95 5.59 -12.99
N ALA A 14 0.71 5.42 -12.57
CA ALA A 14 0.39 4.59 -11.42
C ALA A 14 0.68 3.09 -11.66
N LEU A 15 0.49 2.59 -12.88
CA LEU A 15 0.92 1.23 -13.25
C LEU A 15 2.44 1.10 -13.18
N LEU A 16 3.19 2.06 -13.72
CA LEU A 16 4.65 2.06 -13.65
C LEU A 16 5.13 2.03 -12.20
N GLN A 17 4.54 2.85 -11.33
CA GLN A 17 4.84 2.86 -9.91
C GLN A 17 4.52 1.51 -9.26
N LEU A 18 3.35 0.93 -9.53
CA LEU A 18 2.96 -0.38 -9.00
C LEU A 18 3.95 -1.47 -9.42
N ARG A 19 4.35 -1.50 -10.69
CA ARG A 19 5.35 -2.44 -11.22
C ARG A 19 6.66 -2.35 -10.46
N TYR A 20 7.15 -1.12 -10.31
CA TYR A 20 8.41 -0.88 -9.63
C TYR A 20 8.36 -1.33 -8.17
N GLU A 21 7.29 -1.02 -7.45
CA GLU A 21 7.13 -1.41 -6.06
C GLU A 21 7.02 -2.93 -5.87
N LEU A 22 6.28 -3.61 -6.73
CA LEU A 22 6.14 -5.07 -6.67
C LEU A 22 7.44 -5.78 -7.03
N PHE A 23 8.16 -5.28 -8.03
CA PHE A 23 9.50 -5.78 -8.37
C PHE A 23 10.47 -5.60 -7.20
N LEU A 24 10.57 -4.38 -6.66
CA LEU A 24 11.49 -4.05 -5.57
C LEU A 24 11.15 -4.81 -4.28
N LEU A 25 9.87 -5.07 -4.02
CA LEU A 25 9.42 -5.90 -2.90
C LEU A 25 10.03 -7.30 -2.95
N GLN A 26 9.95 -7.93 -4.12
CA GLN A 26 10.47 -9.29 -4.32
C GLN A 26 12.00 -9.31 -4.24
N ASP A 27 12.65 -8.38 -4.92
CA ASP A 27 14.11 -8.26 -4.93
C ASP A 27 14.67 -7.98 -3.53
N SER A 28 14.06 -7.04 -2.79
CA SER A 28 14.44 -6.74 -1.40
C SER A 28 14.21 -7.94 -0.47
N PHE A 29 13.15 -8.71 -0.69
CA PHE A 29 12.89 -9.93 0.08
C PHE A 29 13.97 -10.99 -0.14
N LYS A 30 14.38 -11.25 -1.39
CA LYS A 30 15.50 -12.17 -1.69
C LYS A 30 16.77 -11.73 -0.95
N LYS A 31 17.08 -10.43 -0.97
CA LYS A 31 18.24 -9.84 -0.30
C LYS A 31 18.17 -9.90 1.24
N ASP A 32 16.98 -9.71 1.84
CA ASP A 32 16.74 -9.76 3.29
C ASP A 32 16.77 -11.20 3.84
N VAL A 33 16.17 -12.15 3.12
CA VAL A 33 16.11 -13.55 3.53
C VAL A 33 17.42 -14.28 3.27
N ASN A 34 18.09 -13.97 2.15
CA ASN A 34 19.40 -14.52 1.78
C ASN A 34 19.51 -16.05 1.92
N ASP A 35 18.42 -16.75 1.58
CA ASP A 35 18.29 -18.21 1.66
C ASP A 35 17.83 -18.75 0.30
N PRO A 36 18.61 -19.65 -0.35
CA PRO A 36 18.26 -20.20 -1.66
C PRO A 36 16.98 -21.05 -1.65
N ASP A 37 16.53 -21.53 -0.50
CA ASP A 37 15.28 -22.30 -0.37
C ASP A 37 14.05 -21.40 -0.17
N ARG A 38 14.24 -20.10 0.08
CA ARG A 38 13.17 -19.11 0.31
C ARG A 38 13.22 -17.97 -0.69
N VAL A 39 13.04 -18.32 -1.96
CA VAL A 39 13.19 -17.37 -3.08
C VAL A 39 11.98 -16.46 -3.25
N ALA A 40 10.79 -16.86 -2.78
CA ALA A 40 9.52 -16.22 -3.11
C ALA A 40 8.67 -15.88 -1.87
N ILE A 41 7.81 -14.86 -2.00
CA ILE A 41 6.93 -14.42 -0.92
C ILE A 41 5.60 -15.18 -1.02
N PRO A 42 5.11 -15.84 0.05
CA PRO A 42 3.75 -16.37 0.04
C PRO A 42 2.71 -15.25 -0.15
N GLU A 43 1.70 -15.44 -0.99
CA GLU A 43 0.66 -14.43 -1.30
C GLU A 43 0.03 -13.83 -0.03
N ALA A 44 -0.23 -14.67 0.97
CA ALA A 44 -0.80 -14.26 2.26
C ALA A 44 0.07 -13.26 3.05
N HIS A 45 1.38 -13.23 2.81
CA HIS A 45 2.33 -12.34 3.49
C HIS A 45 2.72 -11.13 2.64
N LEU A 46 2.23 -11.02 1.40
CA LEU A 46 2.59 -9.93 0.50
C LEU A 46 2.24 -8.56 1.09
N SER A 47 1.05 -8.40 1.66
CA SER A 47 0.63 -7.15 2.35
C SER A 47 1.51 -6.80 3.55
N PHE A 48 1.98 -7.81 4.28
CA PHE A 48 2.87 -7.62 5.43
C PHE A 48 4.24 -7.10 4.99
N TYR A 49 4.87 -7.76 4.00
CA TYR A 49 6.18 -7.33 3.50
C TYR A 49 6.11 -5.98 2.78
N TYR A 50 5.04 -5.72 2.05
CA TYR A 50 4.80 -4.40 1.45
C TYR A 50 4.79 -3.29 2.52
N SER A 51 4.06 -3.52 3.62
CA SER A 51 4.03 -2.57 4.75
C SER A 51 5.38 -2.48 5.47
N LYS A 52 6.11 -3.60 5.61
CA LYS A 52 7.42 -3.66 6.27
C LYS A 52 8.45 -2.82 5.52
N TYR A 53 8.58 -2.99 4.21
CA TYR A 53 9.62 -2.34 3.43
C TYR A 53 9.25 -0.91 3.01
N PHE A 54 8.01 -0.67 2.57
CA PHE A 54 7.60 0.64 2.08
C PHE A 54 7.00 1.55 3.15
N LYS A 55 6.75 1.03 4.36
CA LYS A 55 6.11 1.77 5.47
C LYS A 55 4.76 2.39 5.06
N LYS A 56 4.05 1.73 4.14
CA LYS A 56 2.75 2.16 3.61
C LYS A 56 1.84 0.96 3.39
N GLN A 57 0.53 1.20 3.42
CA GLN A 57 -0.47 0.17 3.16
C GLN A 57 -0.68 -0.01 1.66
N MET A 58 -0.94 -1.26 1.26
CA MET A 58 -1.30 -1.58 -0.12
C MET A 58 -2.77 -1.19 -0.36
N ASN A 59 -3.00 -0.27 -1.30
CA ASN A 59 -4.34 0.29 -1.53
C ASN A 59 -4.99 -0.31 -2.79
N LEU A 60 -5.66 -1.45 -2.63
CA LEU A 60 -6.31 -2.17 -3.73
C LEU A 60 -7.43 -1.34 -4.38
N LYS A 61 -8.16 -0.57 -3.57
CA LYS A 61 -9.27 0.29 -4.05
C LYS A 61 -8.80 1.34 -5.04
N GLN A 62 -7.59 1.86 -4.87
CA GLN A 62 -6.98 2.84 -5.79
C GLN A 62 -6.82 2.27 -7.20
N PHE A 63 -6.60 0.97 -7.33
CA PHE A 63 -6.46 0.26 -8.61
C PHE A 63 -7.78 -0.35 -9.11
N GLY A 64 -8.89 -0.14 -8.38
CA GLY A 64 -10.20 -0.69 -8.75
C GLY A 64 -10.30 -2.21 -8.58
N VAL A 65 -9.44 -2.81 -7.75
CA VAL A 65 -9.43 -4.26 -7.47
C VAL A 65 -9.77 -4.55 -6.01
N THR A 66 -10.13 -5.80 -5.71
CA THR A 66 -10.52 -6.23 -4.36
C THR A 66 -9.59 -7.28 -3.75
N GLU A 67 -8.89 -8.05 -4.60
CA GLU A 67 -7.96 -9.09 -4.19
C GLU A 67 -6.51 -8.75 -4.56
N ILE A 68 -5.55 -9.27 -3.79
CA ILE A 68 -4.11 -9.08 -4.03
C ILE A 68 -3.72 -9.72 -5.37
N ALA A 69 -4.26 -10.91 -5.65
CA ALA A 69 -4.05 -11.58 -6.93
C ALA A 69 -4.44 -10.69 -8.12
N ASP A 70 -5.56 -9.97 -8.03
CA ASP A 70 -5.99 -9.07 -9.10
C ASP A 70 -5.10 -7.83 -9.23
N LEU A 71 -4.54 -7.34 -8.13
CA LEU A 71 -3.54 -6.27 -8.17
C LEU A 71 -2.27 -6.74 -8.90
N VAL A 72 -1.79 -7.95 -8.61
CA VAL A 72 -0.61 -8.52 -9.28
C VAL A 72 -0.87 -8.75 -10.77
N LYS A 73 -2.09 -9.16 -11.16
CA LYS A 73 -2.46 -9.32 -12.57
C LYS A 73 -2.36 -8.03 -13.39
N LEU A 74 -2.49 -6.85 -12.77
CA LEU A 74 -2.27 -5.56 -13.44
C LEU A 74 -0.81 -5.36 -13.87
N ALA A 75 0.13 -6.03 -13.18
CA ALA A 75 1.58 -5.98 -13.43
C ALA A 75 2.13 -7.36 -13.86
N LYS A 76 1.33 -8.17 -14.56
CA LYS A 76 1.64 -9.57 -14.96
C LYS A 76 2.92 -9.75 -15.78
N ASP A 77 3.39 -8.71 -16.45
CA ASP A 77 4.61 -8.65 -17.25
C ASP A 77 5.84 -8.23 -16.43
N THR A 78 5.67 -8.00 -15.12
CA THR A 78 6.75 -7.70 -14.17
C THR A 78 6.82 -8.74 -13.05
N VAL A 79 5.67 -9.15 -12.53
CA VAL A 79 5.54 -10.07 -11.39
C VAL A 79 4.43 -11.09 -11.62
N ALA A 80 4.54 -12.24 -10.96
CA ALA A 80 3.56 -13.31 -11.05
C ALA A 80 3.30 -13.94 -9.68
N ILE A 81 2.09 -14.47 -9.49
CA ILE A 81 1.78 -15.41 -8.41
C ILE A 81 1.59 -16.78 -9.06
N SER A 82 2.38 -17.75 -8.60
CA SER A 82 2.24 -19.15 -9.03
C SER A 82 0.91 -19.72 -8.56
N GLU A 83 0.12 -20.28 -9.47
CA GLU A 83 -1.21 -20.81 -9.14
C GLU A 83 -1.14 -22.03 -8.20
N ASP A 84 -0.13 -22.89 -8.40
CA ASP A 84 0.06 -24.13 -7.65
C ASP A 84 0.58 -23.89 -6.22
N THR A 85 1.55 -22.98 -6.08
CA THR A 85 2.29 -22.77 -4.82
C THR A 85 1.86 -21.52 -4.06
N LYS A 86 1.05 -20.63 -4.68
CA LYS A 86 0.66 -19.32 -4.14
C LYS A 86 1.86 -18.47 -3.71
N MET A 87 2.94 -18.60 -4.47
CA MET A 87 4.19 -17.86 -4.27
C MET A 87 4.27 -16.70 -5.26
N PHE A 88 4.50 -15.51 -4.73
CA PHE A 88 4.79 -14.29 -5.46
C PHE A 88 6.28 -14.23 -5.82
N SER A 89 6.55 -14.04 -7.10
CA SER A 89 7.90 -13.91 -7.65
C SER A 89 7.95 -12.86 -8.75
N THR A 90 9.14 -12.35 -9.01
CA THR A 90 9.44 -11.51 -10.17
C THR A 90 9.74 -12.43 -11.34
N ILE A 91 9.26 -12.05 -12.53
CA ILE A 91 9.63 -12.71 -13.80
C ILE A 91 10.76 -11.96 -14.50
N LEU A 92 11.10 -10.76 -14.03
CA LEU A 92 12.25 -10.01 -14.50
C LEU A 92 13.51 -10.50 -13.78
N ASP A 93 14.57 -10.69 -14.57
CA ASP A 93 15.90 -11.01 -14.09
C ASP A 93 16.53 -9.80 -13.36
N ASP A 94 17.51 -10.07 -12.49
CA ASP A 94 18.14 -9.06 -11.64
C ASP A 94 18.90 -7.97 -12.47
N ASP A 95 19.27 -8.26 -13.73
CA ASP A 95 19.89 -7.27 -14.66
C ASP A 95 18.87 -6.27 -15.25
N LEU A 96 17.56 -6.51 -15.06
CA LEU A 96 16.47 -5.64 -15.53
C LEU A 96 15.97 -4.68 -14.44
N GLU A 97 16.76 -4.44 -13.39
CA GLU A 97 16.58 -3.31 -12.44
C GLU A 97 16.54 -1.94 -13.15
N SER A 98 16.91 -1.86 -14.43
CA SER A 98 16.85 -0.62 -15.22
C SER A 98 15.42 -0.09 -15.32
N MET A 99 15.21 1.16 -14.88
CA MET A 99 13.94 1.86 -15.04
C MET A 99 13.47 1.90 -16.49
N ASP A 100 14.41 1.91 -17.44
CA ASP A 100 14.14 1.84 -18.88
C ASP A 100 13.33 0.60 -19.28
N ALA A 101 13.55 -0.56 -18.64
CA ALA A 101 12.79 -1.77 -18.91
C ALA A 101 11.34 -1.64 -18.45
N LEU A 102 11.12 -1.12 -17.23
CA LEU A 102 9.77 -0.91 -16.70
C LEU A 102 8.98 0.16 -17.47
N VAL A 103 9.68 1.20 -17.94
CA VAL A 103 9.08 2.22 -18.82
C VAL A 103 8.63 1.60 -20.14
N LYS A 104 9.47 0.78 -20.79
CA LYS A 104 9.11 0.07 -22.03
C LYS A 104 7.91 -0.86 -21.85
N LEU A 105 7.89 -1.64 -20.77
CA LEU A 105 6.74 -2.50 -20.43
C LEU A 105 5.46 -1.69 -20.21
N THR A 106 5.57 -0.54 -19.57
CA THR A 106 4.44 0.37 -19.37
C THR A 106 3.93 0.92 -20.69
N GLU A 107 4.81 1.37 -21.58
CA GLU A 107 4.44 1.85 -22.91
C GLU A 107 3.77 0.76 -23.77
N GLU A 108 4.29 -0.47 -23.73
CA GLU A 108 3.72 -1.61 -24.46
C GLU A 108 2.33 -1.97 -23.92
N SER A 109 2.19 -2.06 -22.59
CA SER A 109 0.90 -2.29 -21.93
C SER A 109 -0.12 -1.22 -22.30
N ARG A 110 0.31 0.05 -22.39
CA ARG A 110 -0.54 1.18 -22.80
C ARG A 110 -0.98 1.07 -24.26
N LYS A 111 -0.06 0.76 -25.17
CA LYS A 111 -0.38 0.55 -26.60
C LYS A 111 -1.36 -0.60 -26.80
N GLU A 112 -1.14 -1.72 -26.10
CA GLU A 112 -2.05 -2.87 -26.16
C GLU A 112 -3.44 -2.53 -25.62
N ARG A 113 -3.51 -1.80 -24.51
CA ARG A 113 -4.77 -1.31 -23.95
C ARG A 113 -5.53 -0.44 -24.95
N GLN A 114 -4.83 0.49 -25.59
CA GLN A 114 -5.42 1.38 -26.58
C GLN A 114 -5.97 0.60 -27.77
N ARG A 115 -5.20 -0.36 -28.31
CA ARG A 115 -5.66 -1.24 -29.40
C ARG A 115 -6.94 -2.00 -29.06
N ARG A 116 -7.03 -2.52 -27.83
CA ARG A 116 -8.24 -3.23 -27.36
C ARG A 116 -9.44 -2.29 -27.25
N ILE A 117 -9.24 -1.08 -26.72
CA ILE A 117 -10.30 -0.05 -26.65
C ILE A 117 -10.77 0.33 -28.06
N ASP A 118 -9.84 0.57 -28.99
CA ASP A 118 -10.17 0.93 -30.38
C ASP A 118 -10.90 -0.20 -31.13
N ALA A 119 -10.67 -1.46 -30.73
CA ALA A 119 -11.39 -2.64 -31.21
C ALA A 119 -12.77 -2.83 -30.54
N GLY A 120 -13.19 -1.93 -29.64
CA GLY A 120 -14.47 -1.97 -28.94
C GLY A 120 -14.49 -2.78 -27.64
N ASP A 121 -13.33 -3.26 -27.17
CA ASP A 121 -13.21 -3.95 -25.89
C ASP A 121 -13.05 -2.95 -24.73
N GLU A 122 -14.18 -2.47 -24.25
CA GLU A 122 -14.29 -1.53 -23.13
C GLU A 122 -13.76 -2.10 -21.80
N THR A 123 -13.54 -3.42 -21.69
CA THR A 123 -12.97 -4.04 -20.48
C THR A 123 -11.49 -3.70 -20.28
N ALA A 124 -10.81 -3.23 -21.32
CA ALA A 124 -9.40 -2.84 -21.25
C ALA A 124 -9.17 -1.50 -20.52
N ARG A 125 -10.22 -0.69 -20.28
CA ARG A 125 -10.07 0.62 -19.60
C ARG A 125 -9.62 0.48 -18.14
N LEU A 126 -8.63 1.27 -17.75
CA LEU A 126 -8.22 1.39 -16.34
C LEU A 126 -9.25 2.19 -15.55
N LYS A 127 -9.73 1.61 -14.45
CA LYS A 127 -10.72 2.21 -13.55
C LYS A 127 -10.07 2.66 -12.23
N PHE A 128 -8.89 3.26 -12.34
CA PHE A 128 -8.14 3.66 -11.14
C PHE A 128 -8.72 4.93 -10.52
N VAL A 129 -8.79 4.94 -9.20
CA VAL A 129 -9.23 6.08 -8.40
C VAL A 129 -7.99 6.82 -7.89
N LEU A 130 -7.32 7.54 -8.79
CA LEU A 130 -6.05 8.24 -8.54
C LEU A 130 -6.24 9.72 -8.17
N HIS A 131 -7.11 10.02 -7.20
CA HIS A 131 -7.22 11.27 -6.40
C HIS A 131 -8.50 11.17 -5.56
N ASN A 132 -8.63 11.71 -4.35
CA ASN A 132 -7.95 12.82 -3.70
C ASN A 132 -7.65 12.42 -2.24
N PRO A 133 -6.49 12.73 -1.62
CA PRO A 133 -6.42 12.74 -0.17
C PRO A 133 -7.48 13.74 0.33
N ALA A 134 -8.57 13.22 0.88
CA ALA A 134 -9.34 14.05 1.80
C ALA A 134 -8.34 14.52 2.85
N PRO A 135 -8.26 15.83 3.17
CA PRO A 135 -7.48 16.26 4.32
C PRO A 135 -7.95 15.38 5.47
N ALA A 136 -7.01 14.68 6.11
CA ALA A 136 -7.33 13.91 7.30
C ALA A 136 -8.14 14.85 8.21
N PRO A 137 -9.30 14.43 8.74
CA PRO A 137 -9.97 15.25 9.74
C PRO A 137 -8.93 15.42 10.86
N VAL A 138 -8.39 16.63 10.96
CA VAL A 138 -7.64 17.05 12.13
C VAL A 138 -8.61 16.88 13.27
N ALA A 139 -8.48 15.79 14.01
CA ALA A 139 -9.23 15.58 15.22
C ALA A 139 -9.01 16.86 16.05
N PRO A 140 -10.07 17.60 16.43
CA PRO A 140 -9.88 18.75 17.29
C PRO A 140 -9.16 18.24 18.52
N ALA A 141 -7.98 18.81 18.79
CA ALA A 141 -7.22 18.51 19.98
C ALA A 141 -8.17 18.62 21.16
N ALA A 142 -8.46 17.49 21.81
CA ALA A 142 -9.34 17.46 22.95
C ALA A 142 -8.71 18.37 24.01
N VAL A 143 -9.34 19.52 24.25
CA VAL A 143 -9.02 20.37 25.39
C VAL A 143 -9.36 19.53 26.62
N ALA A 144 -8.33 18.95 27.23
CA ALA A 144 -8.46 18.24 28.49
C ALA A 144 -8.87 19.25 29.56
N VAL A 145 -10.17 19.37 29.82
CA VAL A 145 -10.67 20.05 31.02
C VAL A 145 -10.42 19.09 32.18
N ALA A 146 -9.38 19.38 32.97
CA ALA A 146 -9.07 18.66 34.19
C ALA A 146 -10.23 18.84 35.20
N ALA A 147 -11.09 17.83 35.29
CA ALA A 147 -12.05 17.71 36.38
C ALA A 147 -11.33 17.18 37.63
N VAL A 148 -11.29 17.99 38.68
CA VAL A 148 -10.82 17.58 40.02
C VAL A 148 -11.86 16.65 40.64
N PRO A 149 -11.53 15.40 41.03
CA PRO A 149 -12.47 14.53 41.72
C PRO A 149 -12.66 14.95 43.19
N ALA A 150 -13.92 15.07 43.60
CA ALA A 150 -14.33 15.33 44.97
C ALA A 150 -14.01 14.13 45.88
N ILE A 151 -13.37 14.39 47.02
CA ILE A 151 -13.09 13.39 48.07
C ILE A 151 -14.29 13.36 49.04
N PRO A 152 -14.92 12.19 49.31
CA PRO A 152 -15.94 12.06 50.35
C PRO A 152 -15.26 11.95 51.73
N GLY A 153 -15.68 12.80 52.68
CA GLY A 153 -15.03 12.92 54.00
C GLY A 153 -15.38 11.81 55.01
N PRO A 154 -14.76 11.82 56.21
CA PRO A 154 -15.26 11.09 57.36
C PRO A 154 -15.68 12.00 58.54
N LYS A 155 -16.78 11.61 59.18
CA LYS A 155 -17.35 12.15 60.43
C LYS A 155 -16.36 12.08 61.60
N GLY A 156 -16.19 13.18 62.34
CA GLY A 156 -15.52 13.22 63.64
C GLY A 156 -16.25 14.15 64.61
N LYS A 157 -16.80 13.58 65.70
CA LYS A 157 -17.69 14.20 66.69
C LYS A 157 -16.98 15.28 67.53
N GLY A 158 -17.60 16.45 67.63
CA GLY A 158 -17.27 17.44 68.65
C GLY A 158 -17.76 17.03 70.04
N LYS A 159 -16.88 17.10 71.05
CA LYS A 159 -17.21 17.29 72.47
C LYS A 159 -16.08 18.04 73.16
N GLY A 160 -16.12 19.37 73.15
CA GLY A 160 -15.38 20.21 74.08
C GLY A 160 -16.21 20.42 75.35
N LYS A 161 -15.79 19.82 76.46
CA LYS A 161 -16.37 20.01 77.80
C LYS A 161 -15.39 20.84 78.64
N LYS A 162 -15.84 22.05 79.02
CA LYS A 162 -15.67 22.84 80.27
C LYS A 162 -14.33 22.90 81.05
N GLY A 163 -14.02 24.13 81.49
CA GLY A 163 -13.30 24.51 82.72
C GLY A 163 -12.12 25.45 82.42
N LYS A 164 -12.21 26.79 82.51
CA LYS A 164 -12.40 27.73 83.64
C LYS A 164 -11.21 27.72 84.64
N TRP A 165 -10.57 28.90 84.74
CA TRP A 165 -9.76 29.50 85.82
C TRP A 165 -9.11 28.57 86.84
#